data_AF-A0A3D2IV39-F1
#
_entry.id   AF-A0A3D2IV39-F1
#
_cell.length_a   1.000
_cell.length_b   1.000
_cell.length_c   1.000
_cell.angle_alpha   90.00
_cell.angle_beta   90.00
_cell.angle_gamma   90.00
#
_symmetry.space_group_name_H-M   'P 1'
#
loop_
_entity.id
_entity.type
_entity.pdbx_description
1 polymer ?
#
loop_
_entity_poly.entity_id
_entity_poly.type
_entity_poly.pdbx_seq_one_letter_code
_entity_poly.pdbx_strand_id
1 'polypeptide(L)'
;MDSIKPVLRKKALESVAIKHGIHLLTAQKLYHNADTLNNNDKLITHVKEQKAQEQVTLALDRAYKMSIDTPDMLRQFVNIYQKKHITSRSYLKFGIKKSQHELLASFLRMGYQLVAAHYWQLVSNSESKVKDFKKKYKLDNAIRVSVNQKCDGFEVRIVKKVRTSSTDSKVYESSGVLKFLGGVLMVLVE
;
A
#
# COMPACT_ATOMS: atom_id res chain seq x y z
N MET A 1 3.55 -22.70 16.76
CA MET A 1 3.83 -21.41 17.42
C MET A 1 2.66 -21.09 18.30
N ASP A 2 2.93 -20.92 19.60
CA ASP A 2 1.97 -20.93 20.70
C ASP A 2 0.80 -19.94 20.54
N SER A 3 -0.40 -20.48 20.75
CA SER A 3 -1.64 -19.72 20.89
C SER A 3 -1.63 -18.93 22.21
N ILE A 4 -1.05 -17.73 22.19
CA ILE A 4 -1.10 -16.81 23.33
C ILE A 4 -2.58 -16.47 23.62
N LYS A 5 -3.04 -16.78 24.84
CA LYS A 5 -4.42 -16.57 25.32
C LYS A 5 -4.86 -15.11 25.11
N PRO A 6 -6.14 -14.84 24.76
CA PRO A 6 -6.65 -13.49 24.44
C PRO A 6 -6.35 -12.41 25.48
N VAL A 7 -6.30 -12.79 26.77
CA VAL A 7 -5.99 -11.90 27.90
C VAL A 7 -4.57 -11.35 27.85
N LEU A 8 -3.61 -12.13 27.36
CA LEU A 8 -2.21 -11.71 27.22
C LEU A 8 -2.02 -10.75 26.04
N ARG A 9 -2.83 -10.88 24.96
CA ARG A 9 -2.82 -9.93 23.83
C ARG A 9 -3.32 -8.55 24.22
N LYS A 10 -4.33 -8.47 25.10
CA LYS A 10 -4.89 -7.21 25.58
C LYS A 10 -3.91 -6.43 26.47
N LYS A 11 -3.19 -7.12 27.37
CA LYS A 11 -2.09 -6.52 28.16
C LYS A 11 -0.92 -6.09 27.29
N ALA A 12 -0.58 -6.85 26.25
CA ALA A 12 0.44 -6.46 25.29
C ALA A 12 0.03 -5.21 24.50
N LEU A 13 -1.24 -5.12 24.08
CA LEU A 13 -1.80 -3.94 23.40
C LEU A 13 -1.73 -2.68 24.26
N GLU A 14 -2.05 -2.77 25.55
CA GLU A 14 -1.93 -1.67 26.50
C GLU A 14 -0.48 -1.22 26.66
N SER A 15 0.45 -2.15 26.88
CA SER A 15 1.87 -1.85 26.99
C SER A 15 2.45 -1.24 25.71
N VAL A 16 2.02 -1.73 24.54
CA VAL A 16 2.37 -1.16 23.24
C VAL A 16 1.78 0.23 23.11
N ALA A 17 0.48 0.43 23.34
CA ALA A 17 -0.19 1.73 23.24
C ALA A 17 0.50 2.81 24.10
N ILE A 18 0.87 2.47 25.35
CA ILE A 18 1.59 3.37 26.26
C ILE A 18 2.99 3.70 25.74
N LYS A 19 3.78 2.68 25.34
CA LYS A 19 5.13 2.87 24.77
C LYS A 19 5.12 3.78 23.53
N HIS A 20 4.00 3.82 22.85
CA HIS A 20 3.81 4.41 21.54
C HIS A 20 2.94 5.68 21.55
N GLY A 21 2.52 6.16 22.73
CA GLY A 21 1.72 7.38 22.87
C GLY A 21 0.32 7.30 22.25
N ILE A 22 -0.19 6.10 21.98
CA ILE A 22 -1.51 5.88 21.39
C ILE A 22 -2.53 5.83 22.52
N HIS A 23 -3.62 6.60 22.40
CA HIS A 23 -4.72 6.52 23.36
C HIS A 23 -5.30 5.10 23.37
N LEU A 24 -5.47 4.51 24.56
CA LEU A 24 -5.81 3.10 24.71
C LEU A 24 -7.10 2.70 23.99
N LEU A 25 -8.13 3.57 24.01
CA LEU A 25 -9.38 3.32 23.27
C LEU A 25 -9.15 3.25 21.75
N THR A 26 -8.27 4.09 21.22
CA THR A 26 -7.87 4.06 19.80
C THR A 26 -7.13 2.76 19.51
N ALA A 27 -6.16 2.38 20.34
CA ALA A 27 -5.44 1.11 20.20
C ALA A 27 -6.38 -0.11 20.24
N GLN A 28 -7.39 -0.09 21.12
CA GLN A 28 -8.41 -1.15 21.21
C GLN A 28 -9.31 -1.20 19.99
N LYS A 29 -9.76 -0.05 19.46
CA LYS A 29 -10.54 0.03 18.22
C LYS A 29 -9.72 -0.47 17.02
N LEU A 30 -8.46 -0.03 16.91
CA LEU A 30 -7.50 -0.50 15.90
C LEU A 30 -7.29 -2.01 15.96
N TYR A 31 -7.12 -2.57 17.17
CA TYR A 31 -6.96 -4.00 17.37
C TYR A 31 -8.22 -4.78 17.02
N HIS A 32 -9.40 -4.32 17.44
CA HIS A 32 -10.68 -4.95 17.09
C HIS A 32 -10.91 -4.95 15.57
N ASN A 33 -10.62 -3.84 14.92
CA ASN A 33 -10.65 -3.66 13.46
C ASN A 33 -9.65 -4.60 12.76
N ALA A 34 -8.43 -4.71 13.27
CA ALA A 34 -7.42 -5.64 12.74
C ALA A 34 -7.80 -7.12 12.94
N ASP A 35 -8.41 -7.47 14.07
CA ASP A 35 -8.86 -8.83 14.38
C ASP A 35 -10.06 -9.25 13.51
N THR A 36 -10.99 -8.32 13.24
CA THR A 36 -12.09 -8.53 12.27
C THR A 36 -11.59 -8.63 10.81
N LEU A 37 -10.51 -7.94 10.47
CA LEU A 37 -9.83 -8.09 9.17
C LEU A 37 -9.08 -9.43 9.06
N ASN A 38 -8.48 -9.91 10.15
CA ASN A 38 -7.79 -11.21 10.23
C ASN A 38 -8.75 -12.40 10.11
N ASN A 39 -9.95 -12.28 10.69
CA ASN A 39 -11.02 -13.27 10.56
C ASN A 39 -11.71 -13.24 9.19
N ASN A 40 -11.45 -12.22 8.36
CA ASN A 40 -11.75 -12.24 6.95
C ASN A 40 -10.58 -12.87 6.18
N ASP A 41 -10.53 -14.20 6.17
CA ASP A 41 -9.56 -15.03 5.44
C ASP A 41 -9.24 -14.52 4.02
N LYS A 42 -10.18 -13.80 3.39
CA LYS A 42 -10.03 -13.20 2.06
C LYS A 42 -8.95 -12.11 1.95
N LEU A 43 -8.56 -11.40 3.01
CA LEU A 43 -7.55 -10.32 2.91
C LEU A 43 -6.11 -10.85 3.04
N ILE A 44 -5.86 -11.73 4.01
CA ILE A 44 -4.53 -12.34 4.23
C ILE A 44 -4.20 -13.36 3.14
N THR A 45 -5.20 -14.07 2.60
CA THR A 45 -5.00 -14.98 1.46
C THR A 45 -4.52 -14.30 0.19
N HIS A 46 -4.52 -12.97 0.09
CA HIS A 46 -3.96 -12.24 -1.07
C HIS A 46 -2.45 -11.97 -0.96
N VAL A 47 -1.84 -12.09 0.23
CA VAL A 47 -0.41 -11.86 0.45
C VAL A 47 0.23 -13.18 0.92
N LYS A 48 0.28 -14.16 0.02
CA LYS A 48 0.75 -15.53 0.33
C LYS A 48 2.26 -15.66 0.43
N GLU A 49 3.01 -14.74 -0.18
CA GLU A 49 4.46 -14.81 -0.23
C GLU A 49 5.11 -14.12 0.97
N GLN A 50 6.06 -14.78 1.62
CA GLN A 50 6.82 -14.26 2.75
C GLN A 50 7.39 -12.84 2.50
N LYS A 51 7.96 -12.61 1.31
CA LYS A 51 8.51 -11.30 0.95
C LYS A 51 7.46 -10.20 0.87
N ALA A 52 6.23 -10.54 0.48
CA ALA A 52 5.14 -9.58 0.44
C ALA A 52 4.58 -9.34 1.87
N GLN A 53 4.62 -10.33 2.76
CA GLN A 53 4.29 -10.17 4.18
C GLN A 53 5.31 -9.27 4.91
N GLU A 54 6.60 -9.44 4.62
CA GLU A 54 7.66 -8.55 5.12
C GLU A 54 7.44 -7.10 4.66
N GLN A 55 7.08 -6.90 3.39
CA GLN A 55 6.75 -5.58 2.86
C GLN A 55 5.55 -4.95 3.56
N VAL A 56 4.49 -5.73 3.81
CA VAL A 56 3.32 -5.26 4.55
C VAL A 56 3.70 -4.87 5.97
N THR A 57 4.46 -5.72 6.67
CA THR A 57 4.88 -5.47 8.06
C THR A 57 5.70 -4.19 8.16
N LEU A 58 6.69 -4.02 7.28
CA LEU A 58 7.51 -2.81 7.22
C LEU A 58 6.68 -1.57 6.86
N ALA A 59 5.73 -1.71 5.93
CA ALA A 59 4.87 -0.61 5.54
C ALA A 59 3.91 -0.19 6.66
N LEU A 60 3.42 -1.14 7.46
CA LEU A 60 2.60 -0.86 8.64
C LEU A 60 3.42 -0.19 9.76
N ASP A 61 4.65 -0.62 10.00
CA ASP A 61 5.57 0.06 10.94
C ASP A 61 5.83 1.51 10.52
N ARG A 62 6.08 1.73 9.22
CA ARG A 62 6.23 3.08 8.65
C ARG A 62 4.95 3.90 8.72
N ALA A 63 3.79 3.29 8.47
CA ALA A 63 2.51 3.97 8.62
C ALA A 63 2.25 4.37 10.07
N TYR A 64 2.60 3.48 11.01
CA TYR A 64 2.54 3.78 12.44
C TYR A 64 3.45 4.97 12.79
N LYS A 65 4.70 4.99 12.33
CA LYS A 65 5.58 6.15 12.51
C LYS A 65 5.02 7.43 11.88
N MET A 66 4.51 7.34 10.65
CA MET A 66 3.87 8.45 9.93
C MET A 66 2.63 8.98 10.66
N SER A 67 1.89 8.13 11.39
CA SER A 67 0.74 8.54 12.18
C SER A 67 1.10 9.46 13.36
N ILE A 68 2.36 9.41 13.81
CA ILE A 68 2.90 10.28 14.85
C ILE A 68 3.53 11.53 14.22
N ASP A 69 4.43 11.31 13.26
CA ASP A 69 5.29 12.38 12.72
C ASP A 69 4.52 13.29 11.75
N THR A 70 3.67 12.72 10.89
CA THR A 70 2.96 13.41 9.80
C THR A 70 1.54 12.86 9.56
N PRO A 71 0.64 12.90 10.56
CA PRO A 71 -0.69 12.27 10.48
C PRO A 71 -1.56 12.73 9.31
N ASP A 72 -1.43 13.98 8.87
CA ASP A 72 -2.18 14.50 7.72
C ASP A 72 -1.75 13.87 6.40
N MET A 73 -0.46 13.52 6.27
CA MET A 73 0.06 12.82 5.10
C MET A 73 -0.51 11.39 5.03
N LEU A 74 -0.53 10.69 6.16
CA LEU A 74 -1.13 9.36 6.23
C LEU A 74 -2.62 9.41 5.90
N ARG A 75 -3.37 10.37 6.48
CA ARG A 75 -4.79 10.60 6.16
C ARG A 75 -5.00 10.90 4.68
N GLN A 76 -4.15 11.72 4.07
CA GLN A 76 -4.24 12.03 2.64
C GLN A 76 -3.98 10.79 1.77
N PHE A 77 -3.00 9.95 2.13
CA PHE A 77 -2.76 8.68 1.44
C PHE A 77 -4.01 7.77 1.46
N VAL A 78 -4.60 7.59 2.65
CA VAL A 78 -5.80 6.77 2.86
C VAL A 78 -6.99 7.33 2.09
N ASN A 79 -7.23 8.65 2.15
CA ASN A 79 -8.32 9.31 1.44
C ASN A 79 -8.21 9.14 -0.08
N ILE A 80 -7.01 9.23 -0.65
CA ILE A 80 -6.80 8.99 -2.08
C ILE A 80 -7.03 7.52 -2.40
N TYR A 81 -6.50 6.60 -1.58
CA TYR A 81 -6.70 5.18 -1.75
C TYR A 81 -8.20 4.84 -1.77
N GLN A 82 -8.97 5.28 -0.76
CA GLN A 82 -10.40 5.03 -0.63
C GLN A 82 -11.19 5.51 -1.87
N LYS A 83 -10.89 6.71 -2.37
CA LYS A 83 -11.55 7.28 -3.57
C LYS A 83 -11.22 6.53 -4.87
N LYS A 84 -10.10 5.79 -4.91
CA LYS A 84 -9.58 5.13 -6.11
C LYS A 84 -9.64 3.62 -6.08
N HIS A 85 -9.81 3.05 -4.90
CA HIS A 85 -9.81 1.62 -4.69
C HIS A 85 -11.07 1.00 -5.28
N ILE A 86 -10.86 -0.09 -6.03
CA ILE A 86 -11.91 -0.95 -6.53
C ILE A 86 -11.61 -2.33 -5.98
N THR A 87 -12.52 -2.90 -5.20
CA THR A 87 -12.34 -4.18 -4.47
C THR A 87 -11.93 -5.36 -5.36
N SER A 88 -12.34 -5.33 -6.63
CA SER A 88 -12.01 -6.36 -7.63
C SER A 88 -10.62 -6.20 -8.27
N ARG A 89 -9.89 -5.11 -8.00
CA ARG A 89 -8.62 -4.77 -8.65
C ARG A 89 -7.50 -4.59 -7.62
N SER A 90 -6.28 -4.95 -8.01
CA SER A 90 -5.07 -4.79 -7.18
C SER A 90 -4.19 -3.62 -7.63
N TYR A 91 -4.78 -2.69 -8.39
CA TYR A 91 -4.19 -1.45 -8.87
C TYR A 91 -5.20 -0.31 -8.70
N LEU A 92 -4.70 0.92 -8.69
CA LEU A 92 -5.53 2.13 -8.70
C LEU A 92 -5.43 2.80 -10.06
N LYS A 93 -6.56 3.33 -10.57
CA LYS A 93 -6.64 4.03 -11.86
C LYS A 93 -6.82 5.53 -11.69
N PHE A 94 -6.05 6.29 -12.45
CA PHE A 94 -6.07 7.76 -12.49
C PHE A 94 -6.35 8.20 -13.92
N GLY A 95 -7.27 9.16 -14.08
CA GLY A 95 -7.65 9.68 -15.40
C GLY A 95 -6.59 10.58 -16.03
N ILE A 96 -6.89 11.07 -17.24
CA ILE A 96 -5.98 11.92 -18.04
C ILE A 96 -5.94 13.41 -17.64
N LYS A 97 -6.88 13.85 -16.79
CA LYS A 97 -7.00 15.27 -16.40
C LYS A 97 -5.82 15.69 -15.53
N LYS A 98 -5.39 16.95 -15.61
CA LYS A 98 -4.29 17.51 -14.79
C LYS A 98 -4.47 17.24 -13.28
N SER A 99 -5.69 17.42 -12.76
CA SER A 99 -6.00 17.14 -11.35
C SER A 99 -5.79 15.66 -10.97
N GLN A 100 -6.02 14.72 -11.90
CA GLN A 100 -5.76 13.29 -11.68
C GLN A 100 -4.27 12.98 -11.67
N HIS A 101 -3.49 13.68 -12.51
CA HIS A 101 -2.05 13.55 -12.55
C HIS A 101 -1.40 14.08 -11.26
N GLU A 102 -1.84 15.23 -10.76
CA GLU A 102 -1.39 15.78 -9.49
C GLU A 102 -1.76 14.87 -8.31
N LEU A 103 -2.98 14.30 -8.33
CA LEU A 103 -3.43 13.34 -7.33
C LEU A 103 -2.56 12.07 -7.32
N LEU A 104 -2.26 11.51 -8.50
CA LEU A 104 -1.37 10.36 -8.65
C LEU A 104 0.06 10.66 -8.18
N ALA A 105 0.61 11.82 -8.55
CA ALA A 105 1.93 12.22 -8.13
C ALA A 105 2.02 12.34 -6.61
N SER A 106 1.03 12.98 -5.98
CA SER A 106 0.94 13.07 -4.51
C SER A 106 0.84 11.68 -3.87
N PHE A 107 -0.05 10.83 -4.41
CA PHE A 107 -0.23 9.46 -3.93
C PHE A 107 1.07 8.64 -3.97
N LEU A 108 1.81 8.71 -5.07
CA LEU A 108 3.10 8.02 -5.19
C LEU A 108 4.14 8.55 -4.20
N ARG A 109 4.20 9.88 -3.97
CA ARG A 109 5.14 10.47 -3.02
C ARG A 109 4.94 9.99 -1.58
N MET A 110 3.68 9.93 -1.14
CA MET A 110 3.35 9.36 0.16
C MET A 110 3.55 7.84 0.15
N GLY A 111 3.15 7.19 -0.94
CA GLY A 111 3.22 5.73 -1.10
C GLY A 111 4.64 5.20 -0.99
N TYR A 112 5.65 5.87 -1.56
CA TYR A 112 7.02 5.38 -1.45
C TYR A 112 7.71 5.64 -0.10
N GLN A 113 7.12 6.48 0.76
CA GLN A 113 7.52 6.56 2.18
C GLN A 113 7.03 5.33 2.96
N LEU A 114 5.91 4.73 2.55
CA LEU A 114 5.38 3.50 3.15
C LEU A 114 6.07 2.25 2.56
N VAL A 115 6.08 2.12 1.23
CA VAL A 115 6.64 0.95 0.52
C VAL A 115 7.72 1.42 -0.45
N ALA A 116 8.94 0.87 -0.38
CA ALA A 116 10.05 1.34 -1.21
C ALA A 116 9.72 1.47 -2.71
N ALA A 117 10.22 2.54 -3.34
CA ALA A 117 9.88 2.95 -4.71
C ALA A 117 10.04 1.85 -5.76
N HIS A 118 11.04 0.97 -5.64
CA HIS A 118 11.27 -0.12 -6.60
C HIS A 118 10.19 -1.20 -6.61
N TYR A 119 9.30 -1.25 -5.63
CA TYR A 119 8.13 -2.13 -5.67
C TYR A 119 6.94 -1.50 -6.40
N TRP A 120 6.95 -0.18 -6.62
CA TRP A 120 5.88 0.49 -7.35
C TRP A 120 6.07 0.33 -8.85
N GLN A 121 4.96 0.14 -9.55
CA GLN A 121 4.90 0.17 -11.00
C GLN A 121 3.84 1.17 -11.45
N LEU A 122 4.25 2.06 -12.35
CA LEU A 122 3.41 3.02 -13.03
C LEU A 122 3.19 2.54 -14.48
N VAL A 123 1.93 2.50 -14.89
CA VAL A 123 1.49 1.98 -16.18
C VAL A 123 0.72 3.06 -16.93
N SER A 124 0.94 3.16 -18.24
CA SER A 124 0.09 3.93 -19.17
C SER A 124 0.08 3.25 -20.54
N ASN A 125 -0.54 3.89 -21.54
CA ASN A 125 -0.62 3.36 -22.90
C ASN A 125 0.68 3.46 -23.70
N SER A 126 1.68 4.21 -23.23
CA SER A 126 3.03 4.23 -23.80
C SER A 126 4.10 4.43 -22.73
N GLU A 127 5.32 3.96 -23.01
CA GLU A 127 6.46 4.12 -22.11
C GLU A 127 6.89 5.59 -21.99
N SER A 128 6.87 6.33 -23.11
CA SER A 128 7.20 7.76 -23.15
C SER A 128 6.32 8.56 -22.20
N LYS A 129 5.00 8.31 -22.21
CA LYS A 129 4.04 8.99 -21.35
C LYS A 129 4.30 8.74 -19.86
N VAL A 130 4.72 7.53 -19.49
CA VAL A 130 5.11 7.24 -18.11
C VAL A 130 6.41 7.94 -17.73
N LYS A 131 7.42 7.92 -18.62
CA LYS A 131 8.71 8.60 -18.39
C LYS A 131 8.52 10.11 -18.26
N ASP A 132 7.73 10.72 -19.13
CA ASP A 132 7.41 12.15 -19.11
C ASP A 132 6.65 12.53 -17.85
N PHE A 133 5.70 11.70 -17.42
CA PHE A 133 5.01 11.89 -16.14
C PHE A 133 5.99 11.87 -14.97
N LYS A 134 6.86 10.85 -14.88
CA LYS A 134 7.87 10.75 -13.81
C LYS A 134 8.79 11.98 -13.81
N LYS A 135 9.28 12.41 -14.97
CA LYS A 135 10.13 13.59 -15.11
C LYS A 135 9.40 14.86 -14.67
N LYS A 136 8.18 15.08 -15.17
CA LYS A 136 7.36 16.26 -14.86
C LYS A 136 7.09 16.40 -13.37
N TYR A 137 6.78 15.28 -12.69
CA TYR A 137 6.45 15.29 -11.26
C TYR A 137 7.65 14.95 -10.35
N LYS A 138 8.87 14.85 -10.91
CA LYS A 138 10.11 14.52 -10.17
C LYS A 138 9.93 13.28 -9.28
N LEU A 139 9.34 12.22 -9.84
CA LEU A 139 9.10 10.98 -9.12
C LEU A 139 10.35 10.12 -9.06
N ASP A 140 10.44 9.27 -8.04
CA ASP A 140 11.58 8.38 -7.82
C ASP A 140 11.86 7.51 -9.07
N ASN A 141 13.12 7.50 -9.49
CA ASN A 141 13.55 6.80 -10.69
C ASN A 141 13.42 5.28 -10.58
N ALA A 142 13.45 4.72 -9.37
CA ALA A 142 13.28 3.30 -9.13
C ALA A 142 11.84 2.79 -9.36
N ILE A 143 10.84 3.68 -9.41
CA ILE A 143 9.46 3.32 -9.78
C ILE A 143 9.49 2.71 -11.18
N ARG A 144 8.93 1.51 -11.29
CA ARG A 144 8.93 0.74 -12.54
C ARG A 144 8.00 1.35 -13.56
N VAL A 145 8.39 1.23 -14.82
CA VAL A 145 7.58 1.63 -15.96
C VAL A 145 7.05 0.39 -16.64
N SER A 146 5.80 0.42 -17.06
CA SER A 146 5.19 -0.62 -17.90
C SER A 146 4.14 -0.01 -18.81
N VAL A 147 3.80 -0.75 -19.86
CA VAL A 147 2.88 -0.31 -20.91
C VAL A 147 1.69 -1.26 -20.95
N ASN A 148 0.50 -0.68 -21.00
CA ASN A 148 -0.74 -1.36 -21.30
C ASN A 148 -1.51 -0.50 -22.31
N GLN A 149 -1.56 -0.92 -23.58
CA GLN A 149 -2.18 -0.14 -24.66
C GLN A 149 -3.66 0.18 -24.38
N LYS A 150 -4.35 -0.62 -23.57
CA LYS A 150 -5.76 -0.40 -23.18
C LYS A 150 -5.92 0.54 -21.98
N CYS A 151 -4.83 1.08 -21.43
CA CYS A 151 -4.86 1.96 -20.27
C CYS A 151 -5.14 3.42 -20.65
N ASP A 152 -6.41 3.82 -20.54
CA ASP A 152 -6.81 5.23 -20.62
C ASP A 152 -6.46 5.98 -19.33
N GLY A 153 -5.32 6.66 -19.33
CA GLY A 153 -4.79 7.40 -18.18
C GLY A 153 -3.56 6.72 -17.59
N PHE A 154 -3.55 6.53 -16.28
CA PHE A 154 -2.47 5.89 -15.54
C PHE A 154 -3.00 4.85 -14.57
N GLU A 155 -2.26 3.76 -14.40
CA GLU A 155 -2.48 2.78 -13.34
C GLU A 155 -1.26 2.67 -12.45
N VAL A 156 -1.48 2.45 -11.16
CA VAL A 156 -0.42 2.24 -10.19
C VAL A 156 -0.69 0.99 -9.37
N ARG A 157 0.36 0.18 -9.16
CA ARG A 157 0.32 -1.04 -8.37
C ARG A 157 1.66 -1.32 -7.69
N ILE A 158 1.64 -2.13 -6.65
CA ILE A 158 2.83 -2.69 -6.03
C ILE A 158 3.05 -4.09 -6.59
N VAL A 159 4.23 -4.34 -7.14
CA VAL A 159 4.55 -5.55 -7.90
C VAL A 159 5.66 -6.37 -7.27
N LYS A 160 5.65 -7.66 -7.60
CA LYS A 160 6.73 -8.61 -7.34
C LYS A 160 7.28 -9.16 -8.65
N LYS A 161 8.55 -9.54 -8.65
CA LYS A 161 9.19 -10.19 -9.79
C LYS A 161 8.75 -11.66 -9.84
N VAL A 162 8.26 -12.11 -10.99
CA VAL A 162 7.95 -13.51 -11.23
C VAL A 162 9.19 -14.19 -11.82
N ARG A 163 9.48 -15.42 -11.38
CA ARG A 163 10.49 -16.26 -12.04
C ARG A 163 9.84 -16.88 -13.28
N THR A 164 10.30 -16.48 -14.46
CA THR A 164 9.98 -17.15 -15.73
C THR A 164 11.10 -18.10 -16.12
N SER A 165 10.75 -19.21 -16.77
CA SER A 165 11.70 -20.18 -17.33
C SER A 165 12.47 -19.65 -18.54
N SER A 166 12.02 -18.54 -19.14
CA SER A 166 12.69 -17.85 -20.24
C SER A 166 13.59 -16.71 -19.74
N THR A 167 14.80 -16.64 -20.28
CA THR A 167 15.97 -15.98 -19.70
C THR A 167 16.03 -14.45 -19.78
N ASP A 168 15.11 -13.74 -20.46
CA ASP A 168 15.33 -12.29 -20.71
C ASP A 168 14.18 -11.32 -20.40
N SER A 169 13.02 -11.78 -19.94
CA SER A 169 11.93 -10.85 -19.59
C SER A 169 11.72 -10.77 -18.08
N LYS A 170 11.99 -9.60 -17.49
CA LYS A 170 11.60 -9.29 -16.09
C LYS A 170 10.08 -9.13 -16.05
N VAL A 171 9.35 -10.24 -15.91
CA VAL A 171 7.90 -10.23 -15.74
C VAL A 171 7.56 -9.84 -14.30
N TYR A 172 6.60 -8.92 -14.16
CA TYR A 172 6.11 -8.45 -12.87
C TYR A 172 4.60 -8.66 -12.78
N GLU A 173 4.16 -9.13 -11.63
CA GLU A 173 2.73 -9.25 -11.31
C GLU A 173 2.40 -8.48 -10.04
N SER A 174 1.11 -8.28 -9.78
CA SER A 174 0.67 -7.63 -8.55
C SER A 174 1.07 -8.46 -7.33
N SER A 175 1.60 -7.79 -6.32
CA SER A 175 1.99 -8.41 -5.05
C SER A 175 0.84 -8.52 -4.05
N GLY A 176 -0.31 -7.89 -4.34
CA GLY A 176 -1.42 -7.77 -3.38
C GLY A 176 -1.18 -6.76 -2.24
N VAL A 177 0.07 -6.32 -2.03
CA VAL A 177 0.46 -5.42 -0.93
C VAL A 177 -0.33 -4.12 -0.92
N LEU A 178 -0.52 -3.47 -2.09
CA LEU A 178 -1.29 -2.22 -2.15
C LEU A 178 -2.75 -2.42 -1.73
N LYS A 179 -3.36 -3.53 -2.15
CA LYS A 179 -4.73 -3.87 -1.82
C LYS A 179 -4.87 -4.13 -0.32
N PHE A 180 -3.98 -4.94 0.24
CA PHE A 180 -3.98 -5.28 1.66
C PHE A 180 -3.68 -4.05 2.54
N LEU A 181 -2.55 -3.37 2.29
CA LEU A 181 -2.10 -2.23 3.07
C LEU A 181 -3.14 -1.10 3.07
N GLY A 182 -3.63 -0.71 1.89
CA GLY A 182 -4.66 0.33 1.81
C GLY A 182 -5.98 -0.11 2.46
N GLY A 183 -6.36 -1.38 2.32
CA GLY A 183 -7.47 -2.01 3.02
C GLY A 183 -7.37 -1.83 4.53
N VAL A 184 -6.26 -2.27 5.12
CA VAL A 184 -6.00 -2.15 6.56
C VAL A 184 -5.97 -0.69 6.99
N LEU A 185 -5.24 0.17 6.28
CA LEU A 185 -5.11 1.58 6.67
C LEU A 185 -6.43 2.36 6.58
N MET A 186 -7.34 2.03 5.66
CA MET A 186 -8.68 2.61 5.67
C MET A 186 -9.41 2.33 6.99
N VAL A 187 -9.33 1.11 7.49
CA VAL A 187 -10.02 0.73 8.75
C VAL A 187 -9.30 1.27 9.99
N LEU A 188 -7.98 1.50 9.91
CA LEU A 188 -7.19 1.98 11.04
C LEU A 188 -7.18 3.52 11.15
N VAL A 189 -7.32 4.25 10.06
CA VAL A 189 -7.26 5.71 10.04
C VAL A 189 -8.66 6.35 10.19
N GLU A 190 -9.73 5.56 10.05
CA GLU A 190 -11.14 5.90 10.37
C GLU A 190 -11.56 5.55 11.83
#